data_AF-A0A6P6EAH9-F1
#
_entry.id   AF-A0A6P6EAH9-F1
#
_cell.length_a   1.000
_cell.length_b   1.000
_cell.length_c   1.000
_cell.angle_alpha   90.00
_cell.angle_beta   90.00
_cell.angle_gamma   90.00
#
_symmetry.space_group_name_H-M   'P 1'
#
loop_
_entity.id
_entity.type
_entity.pdbx_description
1 polymer ?
#
loop_
_entity_poly.entity_id
_entity_poly.type
_entity_poly.pdbx_seq_one_letter_code
_entity_poly.pdbx_strand_id
1 'polypeptide(L)'
;MPEFQKSSVRIKNPTRVEEIICGLIKGGAAKLQIITDFDMTLSRFSYKGKRCPTCHNVIDNCKLVTDECRKKLLQLKEQYYAIEVDPVLTVEEKFPYMVEWYTRSHGLLVEQRIPKAKLKEIVAESDVMLKEGYENFFDKLQQHSIPVFIFSAGIGDVLEEVIRQAGVYHPNVKVVSNFMDFDENGVLIGFKGELIHVFNKHDGALKNTDYFSQLKDNSNIILLGDSQGDLRMADGVANVEHILKIGYLNDRVDELLEKYMDAYDIVLVKDESLEVANSILQKIL
;
A
#
# COMPACT_ATOMS: atom_id res chain seq x y z
N MET A 1 4.57 -25.62 2.29
CA MET A 1 4.31 -24.60 3.33
C MET A 1 2.80 -24.59 3.58
N PRO A 2 2.30 -24.92 4.79
CA PRO A 2 0.86 -25.04 5.07
C PRO A 2 0.05 -23.79 4.71
N GLU A 3 0.66 -22.62 4.83
CA GLU A 3 0.09 -21.30 4.52
C GLU A 3 -0.33 -21.20 3.05
N PHE A 4 0.37 -21.90 2.15
CA PHE A 4 0.08 -21.96 0.72
C PHE A 4 -1.09 -22.91 0.37
N GLN A 5 -1.61 -23.67 1.35
CA GLN A 5 -2.75 -24.57 1.16
C GLN A 5 -4.08 -23.92 1.56
N LYS A 6 -4.06 -22.68 2.07
CA LYS A 6 -5.28 -21.93 2.38
C LYS A 6 -6.09 -21.68 1.11
N SER A 7 -7.42 -21.68 1.24
CA SER A 7 -8.35 -21.43 0.13
C SER A 7 -8.23 -20.03 -0.48
N SER A 8 -7.67 -19.07 0.26
CA SER A 8 -7.37 -17.72 -0.23
C SER A 8 -6.21 -17.68 -1.23
N VAL A 9 -5.32 -18.69 -1.23
CA VAL A 9 -4.10 -18.68 -2.03
C VAL A 9 -4.37 -19.20 -3.43
N ARG A 10 -4.12 -18.36 -4.43
CA ARG A 10 -4.26 -18.67 -5.86
C ARG A 10 -2.93 -18.39 -6.55
N ILE A 11 -2.36 -19.42 -7.18
CA ILE A 11 -1.07 -19.36 -7.85
C ILE A 11 -1.22 -19.95 -9.24
N LYS A 12 -0.91 -19.16 -10.29
CA LYS A 12 -1.03 -19.62 -11.68
C LYS A 12 0.08 -20.59 -12.05
N ASN A 13 1.31 -20.32 -11.62
CA ASN A 13 2.49 -21.15 -11.91
C ASN A 13 3.28 -21.46 -10.62
N PRO A 14 2.93 -22.54 -9.90
CA PRO A 14 3.56 -22.85 -8.61
C PRO A 14 5.05 -23.17 -8.73
N THR A 15 5.49 -23.85 -9.81
CA THR A 15 6.90 -24.16 -10.04
C THR A 15 7.74 -22.88 -10.18
N ARG A 16 7.25 -21.88 -10.91
CA ARG A 16 7.91 -20.57 -11.00
C ARG A 16 7.97 -19.87 -9.63
N VAL A 17 6.89 -19.93 -8.84
CA VAL A 17 6.89 -19.37 -7.47
C VAL A 17 7.95 -20.05 -6.59
N GLU A 18 8.06 -21.37 -6.65
CA GLU A 18 9.07 -22.14 -5.93
C GLU A 18 10.50 -21.75 -6.34
N GLU A 19 10.76 -21.58 -7.64
CA GLU A 19 12.05 -21.12 -8.16
C GLU A 19 12.41 -19.72 -7.64
N ILE A 20 11.47 -18.78 -7.67
CA ILE A 20 11.66 -17.42 -7.15
C ILE A 20 11.96 -17.49 -5.65
N ILE A 21 11.15 -18.19 -4.85
CA ILE A 21 11.36 -18.33 -3.40
C ILE A 21 12.72 -18.99 -3.11
N CYS A 22 13.13 -19.99 -3.88
CA CYS A 22 14.45 -20.61 -3.76
C CYS A 22 15.58 -19.58 -4.00
N GLY A 23 15.41 -18.71 -5.00
CA GLY A 23 16.31 -17.58 -5.26
C GLY A 23 16.38 -16.58 -4.09
N LEU A 24 15.22 -16.23 -3.52
CA LEU A 24 15.15 -15.35 -2.34
C LEU A 24 15.88 -15.96 -1.14
N ILE A 25 15.67 -17.25 -0.86
CA ILE A 25 16.34 -17.98 0.22
C ILE A 25 17.86 -18.02 0.00
N LYS A 26 18.31 -18.28 -1.23
CA LYS A 26 19.74 -18.29 -1.56
C LYS A 26 20.41 -16.94 -1.35
N GLY A 27 19.71 -15.84 -1.60
CA GLY A 27 20.23 -14.48 -1.37
C GLY A 27 20.21 -14.05 0.09
N GLY A 28 19.27 -14.58 0.89
CA GLY A 28 19.14 -14.28 2.30
C GLY A 28 18.88 -12.80 2.59
N ALA A 29 19.09 -12.40 3.85
CA ALA A 29 18.88 -11.04 4.33
C ALA A 29 19.66 -9.98 3.54
N ALA A 30 20.92 -10.26 3.20
CA ALA A 30 21.83 -9.30 2.58
C ALA A 30 21.38 -8.80 1.20
N LYS A 31 20.58 -9.59 0.49
CA LYS A 31 20.04 -9.22 -0.82
C LYS A 31 18.58 -8.78 -0.80
N LEU A 32 17.87 -8.94 0.33
CA LEU A 32 16.43 -8.73 0.38
C LEU A 32 16.08 -7.25 0.57
N GLN A 33 15.05 -6.77 -0.12
CA GLN A 33 14.30 -5.56 0.21
C GLN A 33 12.79 -5.78 0.00
N ILE A 34 11.98 -5.01 0.71
CA ILE A 34 10.52 -5.05 0.61
C ILE A 34 10.01 -3.79 -0.05
N ILE A 35 9.13 -3.94 -1.04
CA ILE A 35 8.40 -2.83 -1.66
C ILE A 35 6.92 -3.11 -1.50
N THR A 36 6.17 -2.23 -0.86
CA THR A 36 4.78 -2.53 -0.50
C THR A 36 3.88 -1.31 -0.62
N ASP A 37 2.65 -1.52 -1.09
CA ASP A 37 1.58 -0.57 -0.83
C ASP A 37 1.17 -0.61 0.67
N PHE A 38 0.34 0.32 1.10
CA PHE A 38 -0.18 0.39 2.46
C PHE A 38 -1.68 0.07 2.54
N ASP A 39 -2.52 0.81 1.82
CA ASP A 39 -3.96 0.75 2.01
C ASP A 39 -4.50 -0.54 1.41
N MET A 40 -5.22 -1.35 2.20
CA MET A 40 -5.78 -2.65 1.80
C MET A 40 -4.73 -3.75 1.49
N THR A 41 -3.44 -3.40 1.49
CA THR A 41 -2.28 -4.30 1.40
C THR A 41 -1.68 -4.61 2.78
N LEU A 42 -1.27 -3.58 3.54
CA LEU A 42 -0.83 -3.72 4.94
C LEU A 42 -1.98 -3.45 5.91
N SER A 43 -2.90 -2.55 5.55
CA SER A 43 -4.17 -2.40 6.25
C SER A 43 -5.21 -3.40 5.74
N ARG A 44 -6.19 -3.70 6.60
CA ARG A 44 -7.30 -4.61 6.25
C ARG A 44 -8.23 -3.95 5.26
N PHE A 45 -8.86 -4.75 4.41
CA PHE A 45 -9.94 -4.28 3.57
C PHE A 45 -11.28 -4.24 4.33
N SER A 46 -11.53 -5.22 5.19
CA SER A 46 -12.75 -5.32 5.98
C SER A 46 -12.53 -6.00 7.33
N TYR A 47 -13.41 -5.72 8.27
CA TYR A 47 -13.46 -6.37 9.57
C TYR A 47 -14.91 -6.58 10.00
N LYS A 48 -15.27 -7.81 10.35
CA LYS A 48 -16.64 -8.21 10.77
C LYS A 48 -17.75 -7.72 9.81
N GLY A 49 -17.49 -7.79 8.50
CA GLY A 49 -18.44 -7.40 7.45
C GLY A 49 -18.54 -5.90 7.18
N LYS A 50 -17.78 -5.05 7.89
CA LYS A 50 -17.65 -3.62 7.62
C LYS A 50 -16.33 -3.34 6.90
N ARG A 51 -16.36 -2.50 5.86
CA ARG A 51 -15.14 -2.05 5.17
C ARG A 51 -14.29 -1.20 6.11
N CYS A 52 -12.99 -1.50 6.18
CA CYS A 52 -12.02 -0.72 6.95
C CYS A 52 -11.64 0.56 6.19
N PRO A 53 -11.25 1.63 6.91
CA PRO A 53 -10.87 2.88 6.27
C PRO A 53 -9.47 2.80 5.64
N THR A 54 -9.33 3.41 4.46
CA THR A 54 -8.02 3.84 3.92
C THR A 54 -7.47 5.03 4.71
N CYS A 55 -6.21 5.44 4.48
CA CYS A 55 -5.65 6.67 5.04
C CYS A 55 -6.52 7.92 4.77
N HIS A 56 -7.08 8.05 3.57
CA HIS A 56 -8.05 9.11 3.27
C HIS A 56 -9.31 8.96 4.10
N ASN A 57 -9.88 7.75 4.18
CA ASN A 57 -11.12 7.52 4.93
C ASN A 57 -10.96 7.69 6.44
N VAL A 58 -9.74 7.59 7.00
CA VAL A 58 -9.46 8.00 8.39
C VAL A 58 -9.76 9.48 8.59
N ILE A 59 -9.35 10.33 7.63
CA ILE A 59 -9.63 11.76 7.66
C ILE A 59 -11.09 12.06 7.33
N ASP A 60 -11.61 11.50 6.22
CA ASP A 60 -12.99 11.74 5.77
C ASP A 60 -13.99 11.45 6.89
N ASN A 61 -13.68 10.43 7.71
CA ASN A 61 -14.56 9.99 8.77
C ASN A 61 -14.33 10.67 10.13
N CYS A 62 -13.30 11.50 10.29
CA CYS A 62 -12.96 12.09 11.58
C CYS A 62 -13.95 13.19 12.00
N LYS A 63 -13.89 13.57 13.28
CA LYS A 63 -14.79 14.59 13.87
C LYS A 63 -14.56 16.00 13.33
N LEU A 64 -13.44 16.27 12.67
CA LEU A 64 -13.11 17.58 12.11
C LEU A 64 -13.69 17.80 10.70
N VAL A 65 -14.15 16.73 10.04
CA VAL A 65 -14.81 16.82 8.73
C VAL A 65 -16.31 16.88 8.93
N THR A 66 -16.91 17.99 8.49
CA THR A 66 -18.35 18.23 8.55
C THR A 66 -19.15 17.19 7.77
N ASP A 67 -20.40 16.94 8.17
CA ASP A 67 -21.29 15.99 7.47
C ASP A 67 -21.53 16.39 6.00
N GLU A 68 -21.56 17.69 5.70
CA GLU A 68 -21.68 18.17 4.32
C GLU A 68 -20.44 17.81 3.49
N CYS A 69 -19.24 18.05 4.02
CA CYS A 69 -18.00 17.68 3.35
C CYS A 69 -17.91 16.16 3.16
N ARG A 70 -18.29 15.38 4.17
CA ARG A 70 -18.34 13.92 4.11
C ARG A 70 -19.27 13.41 3.00
N LYS A 71 -20.43 14.04 2.80
CA LYS A 71 -21.33 13.73 1.69
C LYS A 71 -20.69 14.01 0.33
N LYS A 72 -19.98 15.14 0.18
CA LYS A 72 -19.24 15.47 -1.06
C LYS A 72 -18.12 14.46 -1.32
N LEU A 73 -17.36 14.09 -0.30
CA LEU A 73 -16.28 13.08 -0.39
C LEU A 73 -16.84 11.70 -0.77
N LEU A 74 -17.97 11.29 -0.19
CA LEU A 74 -18.65 10.04 -0.53
C LEU A 74 -19.12 10.04 -1.99
N GLN A 75 -19.72 11.13 -2.46
CA GLN A 75 -20.15 11.28 -3.85
C GLN A 75 -18.97 11.20 -4.83
N LEU A 76 -17.84 11.85 -4.50
CA LEU A 76 -16.60 11.71 -5.28
C LEU A 76 -16.16 10.25 -5.31
N LYS A 77 -16.10 9.59 -4.16
CA LYS A 77 -15.70 8.18 -4.07
C LYS A 77 -16.60 7.28 -4.92
N GLU A 78 -17.92 7.41 -4.82
CA GLU A 78 -18.85 6.60 -5.61
C GLU A 78 -18.65 6.77 -7.12
N GLN A 79 -18.43 8.01 -7.58
CA GLN A 79 -18.19 8.32 -8.98
C GLN A 79 -16.84 7.79 -9.47
N TYR A 80 -15.75 8.15 -8.80
CA TYR A 80 -14.40 7.88 -9.31
C TYR A 80 -13.91 6.48 -8.98
N TYR A 81 -14.37 5.87 -7.88
CA TYR A 81 -14.07 4.47 -7.61
C TYR A 81 -14.65 3.61 -8.72
N ALA A 82 -15.90 3.83 -9.16
CA ALA A 82 -16.47 3.08 -10.29
C ALA A 82 -15.58 3.10 -11.54
N ILE A 83 -14.93 4.24 -11.83
CA ILE A 83 -13.99 4.41 -12.95
C ILE A 83 -12.65 3.71 -12.69
N GLU A 84 -12.05 3.88 -11.50
CA GLU A 84 -10.81 3.20 -11.10
C GLU A 84 -10.90 1.69 -11.33
N VAL A 85 -12.08 1.18 -11.01
CA VAL A 85 -12.40 -0.22 -10.92
C VAL A 85 -12.89 -0.78 -12.28
N ASP A 86 -13.35 0.05 -13.20
CA ASP A 86 -13.94 -0.33 -14.49
C ASP A 86 -13.05 -1.31 -15.30
N PRO A 87 -13.49 -2.54 -15.63
CA PRO A 87 -12.66 -3.50 -16.34
C PRO A 87 -12.48 -3.16 -17.84
N VAL A 88 -13.30 -2.28 -18.41
CA VAL A 88 -13.31 -1.90 -19.82
C VAL A 88 -12.28 -0.80 -20.10
N LEU A 89 -12.17 0.18 -19.21
CA LEU A 89 -11.25 1.31 -19.39
C LEU A 89 -9.78 0.88 -19.19
N THR A 90 -8.90 1.42 -20.04
CA THR A 90 -7.46 1.22 -19.90
C THR A 90 -6.90 2.06 -18.75
N VAL A 91 -5.66 1.77 -18.33
CA VAL A 91 -4.98 2.55 -17.29
C VAL A 91 -4.78 4.01 -17.73
N GLU A 92 -4.47 4.22 -19.01
CA GLU A 92 -4.26 5.54 -19.62
C GLU A 92 -5.55 6.35 -19.63
N GLU A 93 -6.69 5.71 -19.93
CA GLU A 93 -8.01 6.36 -19.91
C GLU A 93 -8.44 6.72 -18.49
N LYS A 94 -8.12 5.90 -17.49
CA LYS A 94 -8.42 6.16 -16.07
C LYS A 94 -7.53 7.21 -15.43
N PHE A 95 -6.32 7.41 -15.95
CA PHE A 95 -5.32 8.30 -15.39
C PHE A 95 -5.83 9.72 -15.09
N PRO A 96 -6.42 10.47 -16.05
CA PRO A 96 -6.91 11.83 -15.77
C PRO A 96 -8.02 11.87 -14.72
N TYR A 97 -8.87 10.83 -14.65
CA TYR A 97 -9.92 10.73 -13.64
C TYR A 97 -9.35 10.55 -12.23
N MET A 98 -8.26 9.79 -12.08
CA MET A 98 -7.59 9.66 -10.78
C MET A 98 -6.97 10.99 -10.34
N VAL A 99 -6.34 11.73 -11.25
CA VAL A 99 -5.81 13.08 -10.95
C VAL A 99 -6.94 14.00 -10.48
N GLU A 100 -8.08 14.00 -11.18
CA GLU A 100 -9.24 14.82 -10.81
C GLU A 100 -9.81 14.41 -9.45
N TRP A 101 -10.00 13.11 -9.20
CA TRP A 101 -10.54 12.62 -7.94
C TRP A 101 -9.70 13.07 -6.76
N TYR A 102 -8.39 12.82 -6.82
CA TYR A 102 -7.47 13.16 -5.74
C TYR A 102 -7.39 14.66 -5.53
N THR A 103 -7.32 15.44 -6.60
CA THR A 103 -7.27 16.91 -6.53
C THR A 103 -8.52 17.47 -5.85
N ARG A 104 -9.71 16.97 -6.22
CA ARG A 104 -10.99 17.40 -5.62
C ARG A 104 -11.11 16.93 -4.17
N SER A 105 -10.73 15.69 -3.87
CA SER A 105 -10.75 15.14 -2.52
C SER A 105 -9.82 15.92 -1.60
N HIS A 106 -8.56 16.15 -2.02
CA HIS A 106 -7.58 16.92 -1.25
C HIS A 106 -8.02 18.37 -1.05
N GLY A 107 -8.59 19.02 -2.06
CA GLY A 107 -9.16 20.37 -1.94
C GLY A 107 -10.24 20.46 -0.86
N LEU A 108 -11.17 19.50 -0.82
CA LEU A 108 -12.20 19.44 0.22
C LEU A 108 -11.60 19.26 1.62
N LEU A 109 -10.51 18.49 1.76
CA LEU A 109 -9.82 18.32 3.05
C LEU A 109 -9.11 19.61 3.49
N VAL A 110 -8.49 20.34 2.57
CA VAL A 110 -7.87 21.65 2.83
C VAL A 110 -8.92 22.65 3.34
N GLU A 111 -10.13 22.66 2.74
CA GLU A 111 -11.24 23.52 3.20
C GLU A 111 -11.68 23.23 4.65
N GLN A 112 -11.49 22.00 5.15
CA GLN A 112 -11.78 21.64 6.54
C GLN A 112 -10.71 22.11 7.54
N ARG A 113 -9.59 22.73 7.07
CA ARG A 113 -8.54 23.32 7.92
C ARG A 113 -7.99 22.34 8.96
N ILE A 114 -7.64 21.13 8.53
CA ILE A 114 -7.20 20.04 9.42
C ILE A 114 -5.90 20.42 10.15
N PRO A 115 -5.88 20.45 11.50
CA PRO A 115 -4.67 20.75 12.25
C PRO A 115 -3.75 19.52 12.35
N LYS A 116 -2.46 19.70 12.07
CA LYS A 116 -1.43 18.65 12.20
C LYS A 116 -1.42 18.01 13.59
N ALA A 117 -1.55 18.83 14.63
CA ALA A 117 -1.53 18.38 16.02
C ALA A 117 -2.68 17.40 16.37
N LYS A 118 -3.75 17.37 15.55
CA LYS A 118 -4.91 16.49 15.77
C LYS A 118 -4.82 15.14 15.06
N LEU A 119 -3.84 14.94 14.17
CA LEU A 119 -3.68 13.68 13.44
C LEU A 119 -3.52 12.46 14.37
N LYS A 120 -2.78 12.63 15.47
CA LYS A 120 -2.64 11.57 16.49
C LYS A 120 -3.98 11.13 17.08
N GLU A 121 -4.82 12.09 17.49
CA GLU A 121 -6.15 11.81 18.03
C GLU A 121 -7.06 11.20 16.96
N ILE A 122 -7.03 11.76 15.74
CA ILE A 122 -7.83 11.28 14.61
C ILE A 122 -7.55 9.82 14.30
N VAL A 123 -6.27 9.43 14.22
CA VAL A 123 -5.87 8.05 13.96
C VAL A 123 -6.27 7.13 15.10
N ALA A 124 -6.03 7.55 16.35
CA ALA A 124 -6.36 6.74 17.54
C ALA A 124 -7.86 6.46 17.69
N GLU A 125 -8.72 7.39 17.25
CA GLU A 125 -10.18 7.25 17.28
C GLU A 125 -10.77 6.57 16.04
N SER A 126 -9.94 6.24 15.04
CA SER A 126 -10.40 5.66 13.78
C SER A 126 -10.57 4.14 13.84
N ASP A 127 -11.29 3.59 12.86
CA ASP A 127 -11.50 2.13 12.70
C ASP A 127 -10.38 1.46 11.87
N VAL A 128 -9.22 2.12 11.70
CA VAL A 128 -8.11 1.56 10.90
C VAL A 128 -7.56 0.29 11.55
N MET A 129 -7.28 -0.73 10.73
CA MET A 129 -6.75 -2.00 11.22
C MET A 129 -5.64 -2.47 10.29
N LEU A 130 -4.52 -2.92 10.86
CA LEU A 130 -3.49 -3.63 10.11
C LEU A 130 -3.87 -5.11 9.92
N LYS A 131 -3.40 -5.72 8.85
CA LYS A 131 -3.59 -7.16 8.59
C LYS A 131 -2.98 -7.99 9.71
N GLU A 132 -3.57 -9.15 9.96
CA GLU A 132 -3.12 -10.08 10.98
C GLU A 132 -1.66 -10.50 10.76
N GLY A 133 -0.86 -10.49 11.83
CA GLY A 133 0.56 -10.83 11.78
C GLY A 133 1.47 -9.67 11.36
N TYR A 134 0.99 -8.42 11.39
CA TYR A 134 1.80 -7.25 11.05
C TYR A 134 2.98 -7.05 12.00
N GLU A 135 2.83 -7.35 13.29
CA GLU A 135 3.91 -7.21 14.28
C GLU A 135 5.10 -8.06 13.87
N ASN A 136 4.87 -9.37 13.63
CA ASN A 136 5.91 -10.29 13.18
C ASN A 136 6.52 -9.88 11.83
N PHE A 137 5.70 -9.35 10.91
CA PHE A 137 6.18 -8.87 9.62
C PHE A 137 7.20 -7.75 9.81
N PHE A 138 6.83 -6.69 10.51
CA PHE A 138 7.71 -5.53 10.72
C PHE A 138 8.89 -5.84 11.62
N ASP A 139 8.68 -6.55 12.73
CA ASP A 139 9.72 -6.83 13.72
C ASP A 139 10.79 -7.75 13.15
N LYS A 140 10.42 -8.76 12.37
CA LYS A 140 11.39 -9.66 11.75
C LYS A 140 12.24 -8.94 10.70
N LEU A 141 11.62 -8.09 9.89
CA LEU A 141 12.31 -7.25 8.91
C LEU A 141 13.28 -6.29 9.60
N GLN A 142 12.85 -5.63 10.68
CA GLN A 142 13.70 -4.75 11.48
C GLN A 142 14.85 -5.49 12.15
N GLN A 143 14.62 -6.68 12.71
CA GLN A 143 15.65 -7.50 13.35
C GLN A 143 16.82 -7.81 12.41
N HIS A 144 16.54 -7.94 11.11
CA HIS A 144 17.52 -8.24 10.07
C HIS A 144 17.90 -7.00 9.25
N SER A 145 17.45 -5.81 9.68
CA SER A 145 17.66 -4.53 9.00
C SER A 145 17.27 -4.55 7.51
N ILE A 146 16.22 -5.29 7.16
CA ILE A 146 15.74 -5.39 5.78
C ILE A 146 15.09 -4.06 5.40
N PRO A 147 15.52 -3.38 4.31
CA PRO A 147 14.88 -2.16 3.86
C PRO A 147 13.42 -2.41 3.50
N VAL A 148 12.52 -1.58 4.04
CA VAL A 148 11.09 -1.60 3.72
C VAL A 148 10.69 -0.28 3.10
N PHE A 149 10.27 -0.31 1.85
CA PHE A 149 9.78 0.85 1.12
C PHE A 149 8.27 0.77 1.00
N ILE A 150 7.57 1.55 1.82
CA ILE A 150 6.11 1.70 1.76
C ILE A 150 5.79 2.81 0.77
N PHE A 151 5.22 2.43 -0.38
CA PHE A 151 4.84 3.34 -1.45
C PHE A 151 3.32 3.40 -1.56
N SER A 152 2.73 4.40 -0.93
CA SER A 152 1.27 4.53 -0.82
C SER A 152 0.73 5.71 -1.62
N ALA A 153 -0.36 5.50 -2.34
CA ALA A 153 -1.19 6.57 -2.91
C ALA A 153 -2.13 7.22 -1.87
N GLY A 154 -2.04 6.84 -0.59
CA GLY A 154 -2.83 7.40 0.51
C GLY A 154 -2.33 8.77 1.00
N ILE A 155 -2.44 9.01 2.30
CA ILE A 155 -1.96 10.23 2.98
C ILE A 155 -0.79 9.84 3.88
N GLY A 156 0.40 10.40 3.60
CA GLY A 156 1.64 10.04 4.28
C GLY A 156 1.62 10.27 5.79
N ASP A 157 1.18 11.45 6.26
CA ASP A 157 1.14 11.77 7.69
C ASP A 157 0.21 10.84 8.48
N VAL A 158 -0.90 10.41 7.87
CA VAL A 158 -1.85 9.48 8.47
C VAL A 158 -1.25 8.08 8.52
N LEU A 159 -0.69 7.61 7.40
CA LEU A 159 0.00 6.32 7.32
C LEU A 159 1.07 6.21 8.40
N GLU A 160 1.97 7.21 8.47
CA GLU A 160 3.03 7.24 9.47
C GLU A 160 2.50 7.17 10.89
N GLU A 161 1.42 7.89 11.18
CA GLU A 161 0.81 7.87 12.51
C GLU A 161 0.15 6.53 12.83
N VAL A 162 -0.44 5.84 11.84
CA VAL A 162 -0.97 4.46 12.01
C VAL A 162 0.15 3.51 12.42
N ILE A 163 1.23 3.44 11.65
CA ILE A 163 2.34 2.50 11.95
C ILE A 163 3.14 2.92 13.19
N ARG A 164 3.17 4.21 13.54
CA ARG A 164 3.77 4.72 14.77
C ARG A 164 2.98 4.31 16.00
N GLN A 165 1.66 4.47 15.99
CA GLN A 165 0.79 4.04 17.10
C GLN A 165 0.78 2.52 17.25
N ALA A 166 0.90 1.79 16.14
CA ALA A 166 1.05 0.33 16.16
C ALA A 166 2.44 -0.16 16.63
N GLY A 167 3.40 0.75 16.84
CA GLY A 167 4.74 0.41 17.36
C GLY A 167 5.68 -0.21 16.32
N VAL A 168 5.37 -0.09 15.04
CA VAL A 168 6.09 -0.78 13.94
C VAL A 168 6.74 0.18 12.92
N TYR A 169 6.74 1.48 13.21
CA TYR A 169 7.49 2.46 12.40
C TYR A 169 8.99 2.45 12.75
N HIS A 170 9.65 1.37 12.37
CA HIS A 170 11.05 1.10 12.65
C HIS A 170 11.99 1.89 11.70
N PRO A 171 13.29 2.09 12.06
CA PRO A 171 14.23 2.83 11.23
C PRO A 171 14.49 2.26 9.83
N ASN A 172 14.23 0.97 9.60
CA ASN A 172 14.33 0.33 8.29
C ASN A 172 13.14 0.64 7.36
N VAL A 173 12.09 1.30 7.85
CA VAL A 173 10.89 1.65 7.08
C VAL A 173 11.02 3.05 6.50
N LYS A 174 10.92 3.14 5.18
CA LYS A 174 10.83 4.38 4.41
C LYS A 174 9.42 4.52 3.84
N VAL A 175 8.77 5.65 4.12
CA VAL A 175 7.45 5.98 3.57
C VAL A 175 7.58 6.99 2.42
N VAL A 176 6.93 6.69 1.30
CA VAL A 176 6.71 7.60 0.17
C VAL A 176 5.21 7.63 -0.12
N SER A 177 4.61 8.80 0.03
CA SER A 177 3.17 9.02 -0.12
C SER A 177 2.84 10.50 -0.32
N ASN A 178 1.55 10.85 -0.39
CA ASN A 178 1.10 12.23 -0.44
C ASN A 178 1.17 12.84 0.96
N PHE A 179 2.27 13.52 1.28
CA PHE A 179 2.42 14.20 2.56
C PHE A 179 1.70 15.54 2.55
N MET A 180 1.00 15.83 3.64
CA MET A 180 0.30 17.09 3.86
C MET A 180 1.30 18.25 4.00
N ASP A 181 0.90 19.42 3.48
CA ASP A 181 1.57 20.69 3.70
C ASP A 181 0.78 21.56 4.66
N PHE A 182 1.48 22.16 5.62
CA PHE A 182 0.86 22.89 6.73
C PHE A 182 1.41 24.31 6.80
N ASP A 183 0.55 25.27 7.11
CA ASP A 183 0.96 26.66 7.37
C ASP A 183 1.72 26.82 8.70
N GLU A 184 2.12 28.05 9.01
CA GLU A 184 2.84 28.41 10.24
C GLU A 184 2.07 28.06 11.52
N ASN A 185 0.74 27.93 11.45
CA ASN A 185 -0.13 27.56 12.56
C ASN A 185 -0.40 26.04 12.61
N GLY A 186 0.21 25.26 11.70
CA GLY A 186 0.02 23.83 11.62
C GLY A 186 -1.33 23.42 11.02
N VAL A 187 -1.93 24.25 10.17
CA VAL A 187 -3.20 23.97 9.49
C VAL A 187 -2.94 23.52 8.05
N LEU A 188 -3.63 22.48 7.60
CA LEU A 188 -3.52 21.93 6.25
C LEU A 188 -3.83 22.99 5.19
N ILE A 189 -2.88 23.21 4.27
CA ILE A 189 -3.01 24.13 3.14
C ILE A 189 -2.84 23.46 1.77
N GLY A 190 -2.33 22.23 1.74
CA GLY A 190 -2.10 21.49 0.50
C GLY A 190 -1.37 20.18 0.73
N PHE A 191 -0.78 19.64 -0.33
CA PHE A 191 0.04 18.43 -0.31
C PHE A 191 1.37 18.70 -1.00
N LYS A 192 2.43 18.07 -0.50
CA LYS A 192 3.81 18.30 -0.94
C LYS A 192 4.15 17.47 -2.16
N GLY A 193 5.02 18.04 -2.99
CA GLY A 193 5.58 17.35 -4.15
C GLY A 193 4.52 17.06 -5.22
N GLU A 194 4.75 16.00 -5.98
CA GLU A 194 3.82 15.56 -7.00
C GLU A 194 2.84 14.54 -6.45
N LEU A 195 1.60 14.62 -6.92
CA LEU A 195 0.53 13.69 -6.56
C LEU A 195 0.92 12.26 -6.91
N ILE A 196 0.79 11.36 -5.95
CA ILE A 196 0.81 9.91 -6.14
C ILE A 196 -0.64 9.42 -6.11
N HIS A 197 -1.07 8.79 -7.18
CA HIS A 197 -2.34 8.07 -7.27
C HIS A 197 -2.09 6.62 -7.72
N VAL A 198 -3.14 5.79 -7.73
CA VAL A 198 -3.05 4.35 -7.99
C VAL A 198 -2.33 3.97 -9.30
N PHE A 199 -2.32 4.82 -10.33
CA PHE A 199 -1.79 4.51 -11.66
C PHE A 199 -0.45 5.17 -12.02
N ASN A 200 0.13 6.01 -11.16
CA ASN A 200 1.40 6.71 -11.45
C ASN A 200 2.55 6.33 -10.53
N LYS A 201 2.44 5.20 -9.79
CA LYS A 201 3.52 4.72 -8.92
C LYS A 201 4.82 4.43 -9.69
N HIS A 202 4.75 4.16 -10.99
CA HIS A 202 5.92 4.11 -11.87
C HIS A 202 6.78 5.39 -11.77
N ASP A 203 6.16 6.57 -11.89
CA ASP A 203 6.86 7.85 -11.91
C ASP A 203 7.54 8.13 -10.57
N GLY A 204 6.83 7.87 -9.47
CA GLY A 204 7.41 8.02 -8.14
C GLY A 204 8.51 6.98 -7.86
N ALA A 205 8.43 5.76 -8.40
CA ALA A 205 9.49 4.76 -8.24
C ALA A 205 10.78 5.27 -8.91
N LEU A 206 10.68 5.81 -10.13
CA LEU A 206 11.81 6.38 -10.86
C LEU A 206 12.37 7.66 -10.23
N LYS A 207 11.59 8.39 -9.43
CA LYS A 207 12.07 9.60 -8.72
C LYS A 207 12.83 9.31 -7.43
N ASN A 208 12.76 8.08 -6.92
CA ASN A 208 13.47 7.66 -5.71
C ASN A 208 14.82 7.00 -6.05
N THR A 209 15.53 7.48 -7.08
CA THR A 209 16.82 6.94 -7.51
C THR A 209 17.87 6.93 -6.40
N ASP A 210 17.88 7.95 -5.54
CA ASP A 210 18.84 8.03 -4.44
C ASP A 210 18.63 6.90 -3.43
N TYR A 211 17.37 6.52 -3.17
CA TYR A 211 17.05 5.39 -2.30
C TYR A 211 17.45 4.06 -2.96
N PHE A 212 17.01 3.82 -4.19
CA PHE A 212 17.28 2.56 -4.88
C PHE A 212 18.75 2.36 -5.25
N SER A 213 19.51 3.44 -5.49
CA SER A 213 20.94 3.36 -5.75
C SER A 213 21.75 2.97 -4.51
N GLN A 214 21.31 3.38 -3.32
CA GLN A 214 21.91 2.94 -2.05
C GLN A 214 21.63 1.45 -1.78
N LEU A 215 20.56 0.91 -2.37
CA LEU A 215 20.13 -0.48 -2.21
C LEU A 215 20.46 -1.36 -3.43
N LYS A 216 21.47 -1.01 -4.24
CA LYS A 216 21.80 -1.76 -5.47
C LYS A 216 22.10 -3.24 -5.21
N ASP A 217 22.63 -3.55 -4.04
CA ASP A 217 23.04 -4.90 -3.65
C ASP A 217 21.83 -5.71 -3.14
N ASN A 218 20.72 -5.05 -2.80
CA ASN A 218 19.46 -5.67 -2.43
C ASN A 218 18.67 -6.11 -3.67
N SER A 219 19.24 -6.99 -4.49
CA SER A 219 18.67 -7.42 -5.77
C SER A 219 17.50 -8.40 -5.68
N ASN A 220 17.10 -8.81 -4.46
CA ASN A 220 15.96 -9.69 -4.20
C ASN A 220 14.80 -8.90 -3.60
N ILE A 221 13.63 -8.95 -4.23
CA ILE A 221 12.48 -8.10 -3.87
C ILE A 221 11.27 -8.96 -3.55
N ILE A 222 10.58 -8.63 -2.45
CA ILE A 222 9.19 -9.03 -2.25
C ILE A 222 8.34 -7.77 -2.45
N LEU A 223 7.45 -7.83 -3.45
CA LEU A 223 6.49 -6.79 -3.77
C LEU A 223 5.10 -7.18 -3.27
N LEU A 224 4.48 -6.33 -2.45
CA LEU A 224 3.10 -6.52 -1.96
C LEU A 224 2.22 -5.39 -2.48
N GLY A 225 1.05 -5.70 -3.02
CA GLY A 225 0.07 -4.70 -3.45
C GLY A 225 -1.33 -5.28 -3.56
N ASP A 226 -2.33 -4.44 -3.77
CA ASP A 226 -3.73 -4.85 -3.95
C ASP A 226 -4.33 -4.34 -5.26
N SER A 227 -3.60 -3.50 -6.00
CA SER A 227 -4.01 -2.92 -7.28
C SER A 227 -3.06 -3.28 -8.42
N GLN A 228 -3.54 -3.23 -9.66
CA GLN A 228 -2.68 -3.44 -10.84
C GLN A 228 -1.57 -2.37 -10.96
N GLY A 229 -1.78 -1.17 -10.40
CA GLY A 229 -0.78 -0.11 -10.40
C GLY A 229 0.42 -0.39 -9.51
N ASP A 230 0.24 -1.23 -8.48
CA ASP A 230 1.31 -1.58 -7.54
C ASP A 230 2.41 -2.43 -8.17
N LEU A 231 2.10 -3.13 -9.25
CA LEU A 231 3.09 -3.90 -10.03
C LEU A 231 4.24 -3.04 -10.56
N ARG A 232 4.06 -1.71 -10.58
CA ARG A 232 5.02 -0.70 -11.05
C ARG A 232 5.88 -0.09 -9.94
N MET A 233 5.65 -0.46 -8.66
CA MET A 233 6.38 0.13 -7.54
C MET A 233 7.87 -0.23 -7.51
N ALA A 234 8.25 -1.33 -8.16
CA ALA A 234 9.64 -1.78 -8.25
C ALA A 234 10.38 -1.24 -9.49
N ASP A 235 9.78 -0.38 -10.30
CA ASP A 235 10.37 0.09 -11.56
C ASP A 235 11.64 0.95 -11.35
N GLY A 236 11.82 1.51 -10.16
CA GLY A 236 13.02 2.25 -9.76
C GLY A 236 14.19 1.39 -9.29
N VAL A 237 14.01 0.07 -9.15
CA VAL A 237 15.04 -0.83 -8.64
C VAL A 237 16.11 -1.05 -9.71
N ALA A 238 17.37 -0.74 -9.37
CA ALA A 238 18.48 -0.74 -10.34
C ALA A 238 18.85 -2.14 -10.87
N ASN A 239 18.81 -3.17 -10.02
CA ASN A 239 19.15 -4.54 -10.38
C ASN A 239 18.19 -5.52 -9.68
N VAL A 240 17.57 -6.40 -10.46
CA VAL A 240 16.61 -7.39 -9.96
C VAL A 240 17.10 -8.79 -10.35
N GLU A 241 17.55 -9.57 -9.37
CA GLU A 241 17.86 -10.99 -9.53
C GLU A 241 16.59 -11.82 -9.39
N HIS A 242 15.85 -11.61 -8.29
CA HIS A 242 14.60 -12.29 -8.01
C HIS A 242 13.56 -11.30 -7.49
N ILE A 243 12.35 -11.32 -8.06
CA ILE A 243 11.21 -10.56 -7.57
C ILE A 243 10.02 -11.48 -7.41
N LEU A 244 9.43 -11.49 -6.21
CA LEU A 244 8.18 -12.17 -5.93
C LEU A 244 7.07 -11.14 -5.74
N LYS A 245 6.01 -11.23 -6.53
CA LYS A 245 4.86 -10.32 -6.45
C LYS A 245 3.67 -11.02 -5.79
N ILE A 246 3.20 -10.46 -4.67
CA ILE A 246 2.03 -10.95 -3.93
C ILE A 246 0.92 -9.90 -4.01
N GLY A 247 -0.23 -10.31 -4.55
CA GLY A 247 -1.38 -9.44 -4.82
C GLY A 247 -2.56 -9.76 -3.91
N TYR A 248 -3.07 -8.81 -3.14
CA TYR A 248 -4.32 -8.95 -2.39
C TYR A 248 -5.51 -8.62 -3.29
N LEU A 249 -6.35 -9.62 -3.57
CA LEU A 249 -7.59 -9.43 -4.32
C LEU A 249 -8.76 -9.34 -3.35
N ASN A 250 -9.05 -8.11 -2.94
CA ASN A 250 -9.99 -7.83 -1.84
C ASN A 250 -11.46 -7.71 -2.30
N ASP A 251 -11.69 -7.26 -3.54
CA ASP A 251 -13.03 -7.02 -4.10
C ASP A 251 -13.12 -7.50 -5.56
N ARG A 252 -14.34 -7.67 -6.08
CA ARG A 252 -14.66 -8.07 -7.46
C ARG A 252 -13.85 -9.26 -7.94
N VAL A 253 -13.75 -10.26 -7.06
CA VAL A 253 -12.94 -11.45 -7.22
C VAL A 253 -13.23 -12.14 -8.54
N ASP A 254 -14.50 -12.38 -8.86
CA ASP A 254 -14.88 -13.13 -10.06
C ASP A 254 -14.48 -12.41 -11.35
N GLU A 255 -14.50 -11.07 -11.36
CA GLU A 255 -14.14 -10.25 -12.52
C GLU A 255 -12.63 -10.11 -12.71
N LEU A 256 -11.88 -10.04 -11.61
CA LEU A 256 -10.48 -9.63 -11.62
C LEU A 256 -9.50 -10.78 -11.39
N LEU A 257 -9.96 -11.94 -10.91
CA LEU A 257 -9.07 -13.02 -10.49
C LEU A 257 -8.13 -13.48 -11.60
N GLU A 258 -8.62 -13.67 -12.83
CA GLU A 258 -7.77 -14.06 -13.95
C GLU A 258 -6.68 -13.02 -14.22
N LYS A 259 -7.06 -11.74 -14.29
CA LYS A 259 -6.12 -10.63 -14.47
C LYS A 259 -5.08 -10.55 -13.35
N TYR A 260 -5.47 -10.81 -12.10
CA TYR A 260 -4.54 -10.84 -10.97
C TYR A 260 -3.60 -12.05 -11.03
N MET A 261 -4.13 -13.24 -11.35
CA MET A 261 -3.32 -14.47 -11.48
C MET A 261 -2.34 -14.41 -12.65
N ASP A 262 -2.60 -13.56 -13.65
CA ASP A 262 -1.71 -13.32 -14.77
C ASP A 262 -0.58 -12.34 -14.43
N ALA A 263 -0.82 -11.42 -13.51
CA ALA A 263 0.08 -10.30 -13.23
C ALA A 263 0.88 -10.47 -11.92
N TYR A 264 0.33 -11.18 -10.93
CA TYR A 264 0.97 -11.51 -9.66
C TYR A 264 1.35 -12.99 -9.61
N ASP A 265 2.48 -13.28 -8.97
CA ASP A 265 2.96 -14.65 -8.79
C ASP A 265 2.08 -15.41 -7.77
N ILE A 266 1.65 -14.72 -6.71
CA ILE A 266 0.74 -15.21 -5.67
C ILE A 266 -0.41 -14.22 -5.52
N VAL A 267 -1.65 -14.70 -5.63
CA VAL A 267 -2.86 -13.90 -5.36
C VAL A 267 -3.50 -14.40 -4.07
N LEU A 268 -3.80 -13.46 -3.17
CA LEU A 268 -4.47 -13.69 -1.89
C LEU A 268 -5.89 -13.14 -1.96
N VAL A 269 -6.86 -14.04 -2.15
CA VAL A 269 -8.27 -13.69 -2.34
C VAL A 269 -8.95 -13.49 -0.99
N LYS A 270 -9.43 -12.27 -0.73
CA LYS A 270 -10.12 -11.87 0.51
C LYS A 270 -9.36 -12.28 1.78
N ASP A 271 -8.04 -12.12 1.77
CA ASP A 271 -7.15 -12.46 2.89
C ASP A 271 -6.82 -11.21 3.71
N GLU A 272 -7.05 -11.27 5.02
CA GLU A 272 -6.78 -10.17 5.95
C GLU A 272 -5.54 -10.43 6.83
N SER A 273 -4.66 -11.33 6.40
CA SER A 273 -3.43 -11.72 7.09
C SER A 273 -2.18 -11.51 6.22
N LEU A 274 -1.03 -11.40 6.88
CA LEU A 274 0.31 -11.40 6.26
C LEU A 274 1.00 -12.77 6.39
N GLU A 275 0.25 -13.83 6.71
CA GLU A 275 0.84 -15.16 7.01
C GLU A 275 1.67 -15.74 5.87
N VAL A 276 1.21 -15.61 4.61
CA VAL A 276 1.96 -16.11 3.45
C VAL A 276 3.29 -15.37 3.33
N ALA A 277 3.28 -14.03 3.39
CA ALA A 277 4.50 -13.23 3.36
C ALA A 277 5.43 -13.57 4.54
N ASN A 278 4.88 -13.66 5.75
CA ASN A 278 5.62 -14.04 6.96
C ASN A 278 6.23 -15.45 6.85
N SER A 279 5.54 -16.41 6.27
CA SER A 279 6.06 -17.76 6.07
C SER A 279 7.24 -17.79 5.10
N ILE A 280 7.23 -16.93 4.07
CA ILE A 280 8.35 -16.75 3.13
C ILE A 280 9.52 -16.09 3.84
N LEU A 281 9.29 -15.00 4.58
CA LEU A 281 10.31 -14.36 5.42
C LEU A 281 10.88 -15.33 6.46
N GLN A 282 10.09 -16.30 6.94
CA GLN A 282 10.56 -17.35 7.84
C GLN A 282 11.55 -18.33 7.22
N LYS A 283 11.56 -18.46 5.89
CA LYS A 283 12.51 -19.29 5.16
C LYS A 283 13.75 -18.53 4.71
N ILE A 284 13.62 -17.22 4.46
CA ILE A 284 14.72 -16.38 3.98
C ILE A 284 15.62 -15.91 5.14
N LEU A 285 15.00 -15.52 6.26
CA LEU A 285 15.64 -14.87 7.42
C LEU A 285 15.80 -15.83 8.60
#